data_AF-A0AAW9I8G9-F1
#
_entry.id   AF-A0AAW9I8G9-F1
#
_cell.length_a   1.000
_cell.length_b   1.000
_cell.length_c   1.000
_cell.angle_alpha   90.00
_cell.angle_beta   90.00
_cell.angle_gamma   90.00
#
_symmetry.space_group_name_H-M   'P 1'
#
loop_
_entity.id
_entity.type
_entity.pdbx_description
1 polymer ?
#
loop_
_entity_poly.entity_id
_entity_poly.type
_entity_poly.pdbx_seq_one_letter_code
_entity_poly.pdbx_strand_id
1 'polypeptide(L)'
;SSDRPPKEIPTLEDRLRSRFEMGLITDIQPPDFETRIAILRKKAQSENINVPNEVMTYIAKYIKSNIRELEGALTRVVAYSSLTNKNISLELATEALKDIISNPKSEEITVNRIKEKVSGAFNIKMDDFN
;
A
#
# COMPACT_ATOMS: atom_id res chain seq x y z
N SER A 1 1.75 18.85 -5.62
CA SER A 1 1.32 17.46 -5.91
C SER A 1 0.33 17.06 -4.83
N SER A 2 -0.82 16.50 -5.18
CA SER A 2 -1.87 16.08 -4.25
C SER A 2 -2.18 14.61 -4.51
N ASP A 3 -2.33 13.82 -3.45
CA ASP A 3 -2.71 12.40 -3.53
C ASP A 3 -4.20 12.20 -3.87
N ARG A 4 -4.98 13.29 -3.87
CA ARG A 4 -6.40 13.29 -4.25
C ARG A 4 -6.65 14.24 -5.41
N PRO A 5 -7.52 13.85 -6.36
CA PRO A 5 -7.92 14.75 -7.44
C PRO A 5 -8.59 16.01 -6.86
N PRO A 6 -8.41 17.19 -7.49
CA PRO A 6 -8.92 18.46 -6.97
C PRO A 6 -10.42 18.48 -6.65
N LYS A 7 -11.22 17.68 -7.37
CA LYS A 7 -12.67 17.52 -7.15
C LYS A 7 -13.03 16.87 -5.82
N GLU A 8 -12.14 16.07 -5.24
CA GLU A 8 -12.37 15.30 -4.00
C GLU A 8 -11.81 16.00 -2.76
N ILE A 9 -11.41 17.27 -2.87
CA ILE A 9 -10.90 18.09 -1.76
C ILE A 9 -12.03 19.05 -1.32
N PRO A 10 -12.78 18.75 -0.24
CA PRO A 10 -13.97 19.52 0.14
C PRO A 10 -13.65 20.95 0.56
N THR A 11 -12.46 21.17 1.11
CA THR A 11 -11.99 22.43 1.69
C THR A 11 -11.44 23.42 0.67
N LEU A 12 -11.44 23.09 -0.63
CA LEU A 12 -10.87 23.93 -1.67
C LEU A 12 -11.92 24.87 -2.26
N GLU A 13 -11.63 26.17 -2.34
CA GLU A 13 -12.50 27.15 -3.01
C GLU A 13 -12.62 26.87 -4.53
N ASP A 14 -13.79 27.15 -5.11
CA ASP A 14 -14.12 26.84 -6.51
C ASP A 14 -13.14 27.44 -7.53
N ARG A 15 -12.60 28.62 -7.22
CA ARG A 15 -11.62 29.29 -8.08
C ARG A 15 -10.29 28.53 -8.15
N LEU A 16 -9.90 27.85 -7.07
CA LEU A 16 -8.71 27.02 -7.03
C LEU A 16 -8.94 25.66 -7.71
N ARG A 17 -10.15 25.08 -7.58
CA ARG A 17 -10.54 23.87 -8.33
C ARG A 17 -10.44 24.10 -9.84
N SER A 18 -11.04 25.19 -10.34
CA SER A 18 -10.98 25.56 -11.76
C SER A 18 -9.55 25.80 -12.26
N ARG A 19 -8.70 26.45 -11.45
CA ARG A 19 -7.26 26.62 -11.77
C ARG A 19 -6.51 25.29 -11.90
N PHE A 20 -6.78 24.32 -11.01
CA PHE A 20 -6.15 23.00 -11.07
C PHE A 20 -6.68 22.15 -12.24
N GLU A 21 -7.93 22.35 -12.65
CA GLU A 21 -8.51 21.68 -13.82
C GLU A 21 -8.05 22.26 -15.17
N MET A 22 -7.62 23.51 -15.20
CA MET A 22 -7.08 24.16 -16.41
C MET A 22 -5.62 23.78 -16.72
N GLY A 23 -4.95 23.03 -15.83
CA GLY A 23 -3.64 22.43 -16.08
C GLY A 23 -3.75 21.06 -16.77
N LEU A 24 -2.64 20.52 -17.28
CA LEU A 24 -2.60 19.17 -17.84
C LEU A 24 -2.91 18.15 -16.72
N ILE A 25 -4.17 17.71 -16.62
CA ILE A 25 -4.58 16.64 -15.69
C ILE A 25 -4.10 15.32 -16.30
N THR A 26 -2.84 14.97 -16.07
CA THR A 26 -2.39 13.60 -16.37
C THR A 26 -2.79 12.72 -15.20
N ASP A 27 -3.64 11.73 -15.49
CA ASP A 27 -4.03 10.72 -14.53
C ASP A 27 -2.80 9.87 -14.15
N ILE A 28 -2.46 9.82 -12.85
CA ILE A 28 -1.34 9.00 -12.35
C ILE A 28 -1.89 7.60 -12.13
N GLN A 29 -1.74 6.77 -13.17
CA GLN A 29 -2.10 5.36 -13.07
C GLN A 29 -1.05 4.58 -12.26
N PRO A 30 -1.47 3.52 -11.53
CA PRO A 30 -0.53 2.64 -10.88
C PRO A 30 0.46 2.05 -11.91
N PRO A 31 1.77 2.05 -11.62
CA PRO A 31 2.76 1.49 -12.52
C PRO A 31 2.52 0.00 -12.74
N ASP A 32 2.80 -0.48 -13.94
CA ASP A 32 2.81 -1.90 -14.25
C ASP A 32 3.92 -2.65 -13.46
N PHE A 33 3.92 -3.98 -13.53
CA PHE A 33 4.84 -4.80 -12.73
C PHE A 33 6.32 -4.51 -13.07
N GLU A 34 6.63 -4.34 -14.35
CA GLU A 34 7.99 -4.06 -14.81
C GLU A 34 8.46 -2.68 -14.35
N THR A 35 7.59 -1.67 -14.43
CA THR A 35 7.86 -0.31 -13.94
C THR A 35 8.04 -0.32 -12.42
N ARG A 36 7.26 -1.10 -11.66
CA ARG A 36 7.48 -1.25 -10.20
C ARG A 36 8.87 -1.80 -9.89
N ILE A 37 9.34 -2.81 -10.61
CA ILE A 37 10.71 -3.33 -10.44
C ILE A 37 11.75 -2.26 -10.81
N ALA A 38 11.54 -1.53 -11.90
CA ALA A 38 12.45 -0.47 -12.33
C ALA A 38 12.56 0.65 -11.28
N ILE A 39 11.43 1.06 -10.69
CA ILE A 39 11.38 2.03 -9.59
C ILE A 39 12.19 1.53 -8.39
N LEU A 40 11.93 0.30 -7.92
CA LEU A 40 12.65 -0.30 -6.80
C LEU A 40 14.15 -0.40 -7.06
N ARG A 41 14.55 -0.80 -8.27
CA ARG A 41 15.96 -0.90 -8.67
C ARG A 41 16.63 0.47 -8.67
N LYS A 42 15.98 1.49 -9.24
CA LYS A 42 16.49 2.86 -9.25
C LYS A 42 16.65 3.41 -7.83
N LYS A 43 15.69 3.12 -6.96
CA LYS A 43 15.74 3.51 -5.54
C LYS A 43 16.89 2.83 -4.80
N ALA A 44 17.04 1.51 -4.92
CA ALA A 44 18.14 0.76 -4.31
C ALA A 44 19.52 1.25 -4.79
N GLN A 45 19.66 1.54 -6.09
CA GLN A 45 20.88 2.12 -6.66
C GLN A 45 21.17 3.51 -6.09
N SER A 46 20.16 4.38 -5.97
CA SER A 46 20.34 5.74 -5.43
C SER A 46 20.79 5.75 -3.97
N GLU A 47 20.44 4.71 -3.21
CA GLU A 47 20.80 4.55 -1.80
C GLU A 47 22.05 3.67 -1.61
N ASN A 48 22.66 3.18 -2.70
CA ASN A 48 23.80 2.26 -2.70
C ASN A 48 23.55 0.96 -1.90
N ILE A 49 22.33 0.43 -2.00
CA ILE A 49 21.92 -0.78 -1.29
C ILE A 49 21.87 -1.94 -2.27
N ASN A 50 22.55 -3.04 -1.94
CA ASN A 50 22.44 -4.27 -2.71
C ASN A 50 21.21 -5.07 -2.27
N VAL A 51 20.20 -5.12 -3.13
CA VAL A 51 18.95 -5.86 -2.90
C VAL A 51 18.82 -6.96 -3.94
N PRO A 52 18.64 -8.23 -3.54
CA PRO A 52 18.42 -9.31 -4.50
C PRO A 52 17.18 -9.10 -5.38
N ASN A 53 17.25 -9.52 -6.65
CA ASN A 53 16.14 -9.39 -7.59
C ASN A 53 14.87 -10.11 -7.12
N GLU A 54 15.01 -11.23 -6.40
CA GLU A 54 13.88 -11.97 -5.81
C GLU A 54 13.11 -11.12 -4.79
N VAL A 55 13.80 -10.29 -3.99
CA VAL A 55 13.17 -9.38 -3.04
C VAL A 55 12.45 -8.25 -3.76
N MET A 56 13.06 -7.66 -4.80
CA MET A 56 12.39 -6.64 -5.61
C MET A 56 11.13 -7.20 -6.28
N THR A 57 11.23 -8.42 -6.82
CA THR A 57 10.13 -9.15 -7.46
C THR A 57 9.01 -9.42 -6.45
N TYR A 58 9.36 -9.86 -5.25
CA TYR A 58 8.41 -10.10 -4.16
C TYR A 58 7.66 -8.83 -3.79
N ILE A 59 8.38 -7.73 -3.53
CA ILE A 59 7.78 -6.43 -3.19
C ILE A 59 6.84 -5.97 -4.33
N ALA A 60 7.31 -5.99 -5.58
CA ALA A 60 6.53 -5.55 -6.74
C ALA A 60 5.29 -6.44 -7.00
N LYS A 61 5.32 -7.70 -6.60
CA LYS A 61 4.19 -8.64 -6.75
C LYS A 61 3.06 -8.33 -5.77
N TYR A 62 3.40 -8.03 -4.52
CA TYR A 62 2.41 -7.86 -3.45
C TYR A 62 1.98 -6.40 -3.21
N ILE A 63 2.86 -5.43 -3.49
CA ILE A 63 2.54 -3.99 -3.33
C ILE A 63 2.16 -3.41 -4.70
N LYS A 64 0.85 -3.18 -4.90
CA LYS A 64 0.25 -2.72 -6.18
C LYS A 64 -0.45 -1.36 -6.10
N SER A 65 -0.54 -0.79 -4.91
CA SER A 65 -1.36 0.38 -4.57
C SER A 65 -0.81 1.67 -5.18
N ASN A 66 0.37 2.13 -4.73
CA ASN A 66 1.02 3.34 -5.23
C ASN A 66 2.55 3.30 -5.03
N ILE A 67 3.27 4.22 -5.68
CA ILE A 67 4.75 4.30 -5.64
C ILE A 67 5.28 4.52 -4.23
N ARG A 68 4.57 5.32 -3.40
CA ARG A 68 5.00 5.61 -2.03
C ARG A 68 5.00 4.37 -1.14
N GLU A 69 3.95 3.55 -1.23
CA GLU A 69 3.88 2.27 -0.51
C GLU A 69 4.93 1.29 -1.02
N LEU A 70 5.19 1.28 -2.33
CA LEU A 70 6.22 0.45 -2.95
C LEU A 70 7.62 0.78 -2.42
N GLU A 71 7.99 2.07 -2.43
CA GLU A 71 9.27 2.54 -1.88
C GLU A 71 9.34 2.35 -0.36
N GLY A 72 8.24 2.61 0.35
CA GLY A 72 8.14 2.40 1.79
C GLY A 72 8.35 0.94 2.20
N ALA A 73 7.86 -0.02 1.41
CA ALA A 73 8.11 -1.44 1.62
C ALA A 73 9.60 -1.78 1.48
N LEU A 74 10.27 -1.23 0.46
CA LEU A 74 11.72 -1.39 0.30
C LEU A 74 12.49 -0.82 1.49
N THR A 75 12.19 0.41 1.90
CA THR A 75 12.81 1.05 3.06
C THR A 75 12.62 0.22 4.32
N ARG A 76 11.44 -0.38 4.53
CA ARG A 76 11.19 -1.24 5.68
C ARG A 76 12.05 -2.49 5.67
N VAL A 77 12.19 -3.17 4.53
CA VAL A 77 13.05 -4.37 4.41
C VAL A 77 14.50 -4.02 4.73
N VAL A 78 14.99 -2.89 4.21
CA VAL A 78 16.35 -2.39 4.50
C VAL A 78 16.51 -2.09 6.00
N ALA A 79 15.56 -1.36 6.59
CA ALA A 79 15.62 -1.03 8.01
C ALA A 79 15.60 -2.30 8.89
N TYR A 80 14.76 -3.28 8.55
CA TYR A 80 14.69 -4.55 9.27
C TYR A 80 15.98 -5.36 9.16
N SER A 81 16.61 -5.38 7.97
CA SER A 81 17.92 -5.97 7.74
C SER A 81 19.00 -5.31 8.62
N SER A 82 19.03 -3.97 8.67
CA SER A 82 19.95 -3.22 9.53
C SER A 82 19.71 -3.46 11.03
N LEU A 83 18.46 -3.52 11.48
CA LEU A 83 18.11 -3.73 12.89
C LEU A 83 18.41 -5.16 13.37
N THR A 84 18.24 -6.15 12.49
CA THR A 84 18.50 -7.57 12.80
C THR A 84 19.93 -7.99 12.46
N ASN A 85 20.71 -7.11 11.83
CA ASN A 85 22.06 -7.34 11.34
C ASN A 85 22.15 -8.59 10.44
N LYS A 86 21.13 -8.79 9.61
CA LYS A 86 21.01 -9.90 8.65
C LYS A 86 21.07 -9.35 7.24
N ASN A 87 21.62 -10.12 6.31
CA ASN A 87 21.59 -9.76 4.88
C ASN A 87 20.14 -9.74 4.36
N ILE A 88 19.88 -8.89 3.37
CA ILE A 88 18.59 -8.83 2.69
C ILE A 88 18.39 -10.14 1.92
N SER A 89 17.35 -10.90 2.29
CA SER A 89 16.92 -12.13 1.63
C SER A 89 15.40 -12.15 1.46
N LEU A 90 14.89 -13.07 0.63
CA LEU A 90 13.45 -13.25 0.48
C LEU A 90 12.75 -13.58 1.80
N GLU A 91 13.37 -14.40 2.64
CA GLU A 91 12.86 -14.77 3.97
C GLU A 91 12.73 -13.55 4.88
N LEU A 92 13.78 -12.73 4.95
CA LEU A 92 13.79 -11.51 5.74
C LEU A 92 12.73 -10.51 5.24
N ALA A 93 12.59 -10.37 3.92
CA ALA A 93 11.59 -9.50 3.32
C ALA A 93 10.16 -9.99 3.64
N THR A 94 9.93 -11.30 3.62
CA THR A 94 8.63 -11.90 3.97
C THR A 94 8.28 -11.63 5.43
N GLU A 95 9.25 -11.75 6.33
CA GLU A 95 9.07 -11.44 7.76
C GLU A 95 8.81 -9.94 7.97
N ALA A 96 9.63 -9.07 7.40
CA ALA A 96 9.53 -7.61 7.56
C ALA A 96 8.23 -7.02 6.98
N LEU A 97 7.66 -7.67 5.95
CA LEU A 97 6.46 -7.21 5.25
C LEU A 97 5.21 -7.99 5.64
N LYS A 98 5.31 -8.94 6.58
CA LYS A 98 4.19 -9.81 6.97
C LYS A 98 2.93 -9.02 7.32
N ASP A 99 3.04 -7.96 8.12
CA ASP A 99 1.86 -7.18 8.54
C ASP A 99 1.28 -6.30 7.42
N ILE A 100 2.07 -5.96 6.40
CA ILE A 100 1.58 -5.18 5.25
C ILE A 100 0.87 -6.11 4.26
N ILE A 101 1.49 -7.25 3.96
CA ILE A 101 1.03 -8.19 2.93
C ILE A 101 -0.08 -9.11 3.47
N SER A 102 0.02 -9.52 4.73
CA SER A 102 -0.96 -10.37 5.41
C SER A 102 -2.10 -9.59 6.04
N ASN A 103 -2.24 -8.30 5.71
CA ASN A 103 -3.48 -7.59 5.90
C ASN A 103 -4.24 -7.66 4.55
N PRO A 104 -4.85 -8.81 4.20
CA PRO A 104 -5.74 -8.85 3.05
C PRO A 104 -6.81 -7.83 3.38
N LYS A 105 -6.94 -6.78 2.55
CA LYS A 105 -8.00 -5.76 2.60
C LYS A 105 -8.78 -5.83 3.90
N SER A 106 -8.38 -5.06 4.93
CA SER A 106 -9.14 -4.85 6.17
C SER A 106 -10.58 -5.28 5.96
N GLU A 107 -10.94 -6.48 6.44
CA GLU A 107 -12.16 -7.16 6.00
C GLU A 107 -13.28 -6.13 5.98
N GLU A 108 -13.91 -5.95 4.82
CA GLU A 108 -14.86 -4.85 4.64
C GLU A 108 -15.86 -4.90 5.79
N ILE A 109 -15.85 -3.86 6.63
CA ILE A 109 -16.73 -3.79 7.79
C ILE A 109 -18.13 -3.53 7.24
N THR A 110 -18.86 -4.61 7.00
CA THR A 110 -20.25 -4.57 6.59
C THR A 110 -21.15 -4.74 7.80
N VAL A 111 -22.36 -4.19 7.71
CA VAL A 111 -23.39 -4.35 8.75
C VAL A 111 -23.64 -5.84 9.03
N ASN A 112 -23.68 -6.67 7.98
CA ASN A 112 -23.86 -8.12 8.12
C ASN A 112 -22.72 -8.76 8.92
N ARG A 113 -21.47 -8.37 8.68
CA ARG A 113 -20.32 -8.92 9.41
C ARG A 113 -20.31 -8.51 10.89
N ILE A 114 -20.74 -7.28 11.19
CA ILE A 114 -20.94 -6.85 12.58
C ILE A 114 -22.02 -7.71 13.23
N LYS A 115 -23.17 -7.89 12.57
CA LYS A 115 -24.27 -8.74 13.04
C LYS A 115 -23.80 -10.19 13.26
N GLU A 116 -23.02 -10.77 12.35
CA GLU A 116 -22.43 -12.11 12.47
C GLU A 116 -21.49 -12.24 13.68
N LYS A 117 -20.64 -11.23 13.91
CA LYS A 117 -19.72 -11.25 15.06
C LYS A 117 -20.46 -11.09 16.38
N VAL A 118 -21.49 -10.25 16.45
CA VAL A 118 -22.30 -10.06 17.66
C VAL A 118 -23.20 -11.26 17.92
N SER A 119 -23.84 -11.82 16.89
CA SER A 119 -24.64 -13.05 17.01
C SER A 119 -23.82 -14.22 17.54
N GLY A 120 -22.59 -14.41 17.02
CA GLY A 120 -21.69 -15.45 17.51
C GLY A 120 -21.17 -15.22 18.94
N ALA A 121 -20.92 -13.97 19.34
CA ALA A 121 -20.41 -13.65 20.67
C ALA A 121 -21.48 -13.72 21.77
N PHE A 122 -22.72 -13.33 21.45
CA PHE A 122 -23.83 -13.24 22.41
C PHE A 122 -24.90 -14.33 22.20
N ASN A 123 -24.67 -15.23 21.24
CA ASN A 123 -25.59 -16.32 20.87
C ASN A 123 -27.01 -15.83 20.52
N ILE A 124 -27.08 -14.68 19.86
CA ILE A 124 -28.32 -14.05 19.36
C ILE A 124 -28.52 -14.49 17.91
N LYS A 125 -29.76 -14.69 17.43
CA LYS A 125 -29.96 -15.09 16.03
C LYS A 125 -29.84 -13.89 15.10
N MET A 126 -29.38 -14.11 13.87
CA MET A 126 -29.27 -13.03 12.88
C MET A 126 -30.63 -12.38 12.58
N ASP A 127 -31.72 -13.15 12.66
CA ASP A 127 -33.09 -12.69 12.46
C ASP A 127 -33.59 -11.72 13.55
N ASP A 128 -32.90 -11.64 14.70
CA ASP A 128 -33.24 -10.74 15.81
C ASP A 128 -32.71 -9.31 15.57
N PHE A 129 -31.80 -9.12 14.61
CA PHE A 129 -31.17 -7.83 14.29
C PHE A 129 -31.93 -6.99 13.26
N ASN A 130 -33.24 -7.20 13.09
CA ASN A 130 -34.08 -6.50 12.09
C ASN A 130 -33.81 -5.00 12.03
#